data_AF-A0A6M4GSL1-F1
#
_entry.id   AF-A0A6M4GSL1-F1
#
_cell.length_a   1.000
_cell.length_b   1.000
_cell.length_c   1.000
_cell.angle_alpha   90.00
_cell.angle_beta   90.00
_cell.angle_gamma   90.00
#
_symmetry.space_group_name_H-M   'P 1'
#
loop_
_entity.id
_entity.type
_entity.pdbx_description
1 polymer ?
#
loop_
_entity_poly.entity_id
_entity_poly.type
_entity_poly.pdbx_seq_one_letter_code
_entity_poly.pdbx_strand_id
1 'polypeptide(L)'
;MKLLFVASNPQDQKTLALEREITEIQRRIGWQSTGTVEFTFLPALAVEDFTTTLLKVRPDVVHLSAHGDNEALRMASASGKSIEITGEILAAMLTVRVRPKLVYVNACNSAAIAKEIAKVVPMAIGSTASIENGAARATAIVFYEGLLSGSTVTEAFHASSALLSALSGGTAQSALFPSGSTDLPATVSLVHLPKIVAKFPEKTNGAIDYSADKFGEFDLDIGLAGCPADTVQIVFFTDDETMSDEDEGWLDNYLESDEERAASYAKIVRGYPVRGRIWCESVWTAAGDFRIFATGSTGTGRTFSAYAMVCDALEAGLRTSEYQKLRSADREGIAAAISKLRENDGS
;
A
#
# COMPACT_ATOMS: atom_id res chain seq x y z
N MET A 1 -0.88 5.26 4.70
CA MET A 1 -0.96 6.48 3.86
C MET A 1 -1.83 7.52 4.55
N LYS A 2 -1.42 8.78 4.59
CA LYS A 2 -2.26 9.90 5.06
C LYS A 2 -2.81 10.68 3.87
N LEU A 3 -4.12 10.70 3.69
CA LEU A 3 -4.81 11.43 2.64
C LEU A 3 -5.50 12.67 3.23
N LEU A 4 -5.07 13.85 2.79
CA LEU A 4 -5.74 15.11 3.04
C LEU A 4 -6.63 15.46 1.85
N PHE A 5 -7.94 15.43 2.03
CA PHE A 5 -8.91 15.84 1.03
C PHE A 5 -9.38 17.26 1.34
N VAL A 6 -9.05 18.20 0.46
CA VAL A 6 -9.50 19.59 0.54
C VAL A 6 -10.49 19.85 -0.57
N ALA A 7 -11.68 20.31 -0.19
CA ALA A 7 -12.69 20.71 -1.14
C ALA A 7 -12.93 22.20 -1.04
N SER A 8 -12.57 22.95 -2.09
CA SER A 8 -12.87 24.36 -2.18
C SER A 8 -14.38 24.55 -2.35
N ASN A 9 -14.99 25.38 -1.51
CA ASN A 9 -16.41 25.71 -1.63
C ASN A 9 -16.67 27.18 -1.29
N PRO A 10 -16.21 28.13 -2.14
CA PRO A 10 -16.49 29.55 -1.95
C PRO A 10 -18.01 29.82 -2.03
N GLN A 11 -18.51 30.71 -1.19
CA GLN A 11 -19.94 31.02 -1.08
C GLN A 11 -20.49 31.74 -2.33
N ASP A 12 -19.62 32.40 -3.08
CA ASP A 12 -19.92 33.13 -4.31
C ASP A 12 -19.77 32.28 -5.58
N GLN A 13 -19.64 30.95 -5.43
CA GLN A 13 -19.50 30.00 -6.53
C GLN A 13 -20.56 28.90 -6.46
N LYS A 14 -20.78 28.21 -7.59
CA LYS A 14 -21.65 27.02 -7.61
C LYS A 14 -21.04 25.95 -6.70
N THR A 15 -21.81 25.44 -5.75
CA THR A 15 -21.36 24.39 -4.84
C THR A 15 -20.93 23.16 -5.63
N LEU A 16 -19.73 22.65 -5.33
CA LEU A 16 -19.28 21.36 -5.84
C LEU A 16 -20.16 20.26 -5.19
N ALA A 17 -20.58 19.26 -5.96
CA ALA A 17 -21.39 18.14 -5.46
C ALA A 17 -20.54 17.13 -4.64
N LEU A 18 -19.82 17.64 -3.64
CA LEU A 18 -18.72 17.01 -2.91
C LEU A 18 -19.19 15.93 -1.95
N GLU A 19 -20.35 16.12 -1.32
CA GLU A 19 -20.86 15.21 -0.29
C GLU A 19 -20.98 13.78 -0.82
N ARG A 20 -21.40 13.60 -2.08
CA ARG A 20 -21.46 12.28 -2.73
C ARG A 20 -20.09 11.73 -3.10
N GLU A 21 -19.13 12.59 -3.46
CA GLU A 21 -17.76 12.20 -3.79
C GLU A 21 -16.99 11.71 -2.58
N ILE A 22 -17.02 12.48 -1.49
CA ILE A 22 -16.32 12.14 -0.26
C ILE A 22 -16.97 10.95 0.43
N THR A 23 -18.31 10.87 0.48
CA THR A 23 -18.98 9.73 1.09
C THR A 23 -18.60 8.44 0.38
N GLU A 24 -18.56 8.42 -0.96
CA GLU A 24 -18.20 7.22 -1.70
C GLU A 24 -16.71 6.89 -1.55
N ILE A 25 -15.81 7.87 -1.65
CA ILE A 25 -14.37 7.67 -1.44
C ILE A 25 -14.10 7.17 -0.01
N GLN A 26 -14.66 7.81 1.02
CA GLN A 26 -14.53 7.37 2.42
C GLN A 26 -15.11 5.99 2.64
N ARG A 27 -16.27 5.69 2.04
CA ARG A 27 -16.86 4.35 2.12
C ARG A 27 -15.89 3.34 1.53
N ARG A 28 -15.46 3.51 0.29
CA ARG A 28 -14.58 2.55 -0.38
C ARG A 28 -13.23 2.38 0.33
N ILE A 29 -12.64 3.49 0.80
CA ILE A 29 -11.43 3.48 1.62
C ILE A 29 -11.67 2.73 2.94
N GLY A 30 -12.77 3.01 3.65
CA GLY A 30 -13.09 2.41 4.94
C GLY A 30 -13.41 0.91 4.88
N TRP A 31 -13.98 0.44 3.77
CA TRP A 31 -14.26 -0.99 3.55
C TRP A 31 -13.01 -1.78 3.12
N GLN A 32 -12.13 -1.19 2.31
CA GLN A 32 -10.94 -1.88 1.78
C GLN A 32 -9.70 -1.73 2.65
N SER A 33 -9.57 -0.64 3.41
CA SER A 33 -8.41 -0.42 4.27
C SER A 33 -8.70 -0.88 5.69
N THR A 34 -8.04 -1.97 6.10
CA THR A 34 -7.94 -2.42 7.50
C THR A 34 -7.07 -1.44 8.31
N GLY A 35 -7.46 -0.16 8.30
CA GLY A 35 -6.76 0.97 8.89
C GLY A 35 -5.64 1.57 8.04
N THR A 36 -5.24 0.99 6.91
CA THR A 36 -4.04 1.38 6.14
C THR A 36 -4.01 2.85 5.69
N VAL A 37 -5.14 3.55 5.74
CA VAL A 37 -5.30 4.96 5.36
C VAL A 37 -5.87 5.80 6.50
N GLU A 38 -5.20 6.92 6.79
CA GLU A 38 -5.72 8.00 7.62
C GLU A 38 -6.32 9.06 6.68
N PHE A 39 -7.63 9.27 6.75
CA PHE A 39 -8.36 10.19 5.88
C PHE A 39 -8.77 11.44 6.64
N THR A 40 -8.23 12.60 6.26
CA THR A 40 -8.62 13.91 6.79
C THR A 40 -9.39 14.67 5.73
N PHE A 41 -10.65 15.02 6.02
CA PHE A 41 -11.48 15.82 5.13
C PHE A 41 -11.69 17.22 5.68
N LEU A 42 -11.37 18.23 4.87
CA LEU A 42 -11.57 19.64 5.19
C LEU A 42 -12.44 20.29 4.12
N PRO A 43 -13.77 20.36 4.33
CA PRO A 43 -14.65 21.14 3.47
C PRO A 43 -14.36 22.62 3.65
N ALA A 44 -14.34 23.37 2.55
CA ALA A 44 -14.22 24.82 2.55
C ALA A 44 -13.02 25.35 3.35
N LEU A 45 -11.89 24.62 3.35
CA LEU A 45 -10.66 25.09 3.97
C LEU A 45 -10.27 26.43 3.35
N ALA A 46 -10.11 27.44 4.21
CA ALA A 46 -9.62 28.74 3.82
C ALA A 46 -8.18 28.62 3.29
N VAL A 47 -7.87 29.28 2.18
CA VAL A 47 -6.55 29.24 1.55
C VAL A 47 -5.45 29.73 2.52
N GLU A 48 -5.79 30.67 3.41
CA GLU A 48 -4.93 31.18 4.48
C GLU A 48 -4.48 30.09 5.46
N ASP A 49 -5.29 29.05 5.65
CA ASP A 49 -5.02 27.94 6.55
C ASP A 49 -4.35 26.75 5.86
N PHE A 50 -4.23 26.76 4.53
CA PHE A 50 -3.77 25.60 3.75
C PHE A 50 -2.34 25.17 4.14
N THR A 51 -1.36 26.08 4.09
CA THR A 51 0.03 25.75 4.44
C THR A 51 0.18 25.33 5.91
N THR A 52 -0.53 25.99 6.83
CA THR A 52 -0.55 25.62 8.25
C THR A 52 -1.12 24.22 8.45
N THR A 53 -2.15 23.86 7.70
CA THR A 53 -2.74 22.52 7.70
C THR A 53 -1.74 21.48 7.22
N LEU A 54 -1.00 21.74 6.13
CA LEU A 54 0.04 20.82 5.64
C LEU A 54 1.12 20.55 6.70
N LEU A 55 1.54 21.58 7.43
CA LEU A 55 2.54 21.44 8.50
C LEU A 55 2.07 20.58 9.68
N LYS A 56 0.77 20.65 9.99
CA LYS A 56 0.12 19.87 11.06
C LYS A 56 -0.15 18.43 10.65
N VAL A 57 -0.83 18.24 9.52
CA VAL A 57 -1.31 16.93 9.04
C VAL A 57 -0.16 16.10 8.47
N ARG A 58 0.80 16.74 7.77
CA ARG A 58 1.90 16.09 7.04
C ARG A 58 1.40 14.95 6.13
N PRO A 59 0.50 15.24 5.19
CA PRO A 59 -0.13 14.21 4.37
C PRO A 59 0.87 13.55 3.42
N ASP A 60 0.65 12.26 3.11
CA ASP A 60 1.32 11.59 1.98
C ASP A 60 0.70 12.05 0.65
N VAL A 61 -0.61 12.26 0.64
CA VAL A 61 -1.39 12.67 -0.54
C VAL A 61 -2.27 13.86 -0.20
N VAL A 62 -2.25 14.89 -1.06
CA VAL A 62 -3.24 15.97 -1.03
C VAL A 62 -4.16 15.82 -2.23
N HIS A 63 -5.46 15.68 -1.99
CA HIS A 63 -6.49 15.79 -3.01
C HIS A 63 -7.11 17.18 -2.95
N LEU A 64 -7.05 17.93 -4.04
CA LEU A 64 -7.65 19.25 -4.15
C LEU A 64 -8.83 19.17 -5.12
N SER A 65 -10.05 19.29 -4.60
CA SER A 65 -11.25 19.45 -5.42
C SER A 65 -11.62 20.93 -5.45
N ALA A 66 -11.60 21.54 -6.63
CA ALA A 66 -11.86 22.96 -6.81
C ALA A 66 -12.40 23.26 -8.21
N HIS A 67 -13.06 24.41 -8.39
CA HIS A 67 -13.29 24.92 -9.73
C HIS A 67 -11.97 25.39 -10.34
N GLY A 68 -11.76 25.05 -11.61
CA GLY A 68 -10.61 25.49 -12.40
C GLY A 68 -11.06 26.34 -13.57
N ASP A 69 -10.43 27.49 -13.75
CA ASP A 69 -10.65 28.39 -14.89
C ASP A 69 -9.36 29.20 -15.15
N ASN A 70 -9.06 29.53 -16.41
CA ASN A 70 -7.89 30.32 -16.81
C ASN A 70 -6.56 29.91 -16.12
N GLU A 71 -6.28 28.60 -16.02
CA GLU A 71 -5.08 28.05 -15.37
C GLU A 71 -4.93 28.37 -13.87
N ALA A 72 -6.03 28.77 -13.21
CA ALA A 72 -6.10 29.01 -11.79
C ALA A 72 -7.19 28.16 -11.11
N LEU A 73 -6.99 27.86 -9.83
CA LEU A 73 -8.00 27.26 -8.97
C LEU A 73 -8.75 28.35 -8.21
N ARG A 74 -10.07 28.22 -8.11
CA ARG A 74 -10.89 29.06 -7.22
C ARG A 74 -10.92 28.42 -5.84
N MET A 75 -10.20 29.02 -4.89
CA MET A 75 -10.12 28.60 -3.48
C MET A 75 -10.97 29.51 -2.58
N ALA A 76 -11.51 28.97 -1.50
CA ALA A 76 -12.22 29.77 -0.50
C ALA A 76 -11.22 30.55 0.36
N SER A 77 -11.53 31.81 0.66
CA SER A 77 -10.84 32.60 1.69
C SER A 77 -11.51 32.44 3.05
N ALA A 78 -10.87 32.94 4.11
CA ALA A 78 -11.48 33.03 5.44
C ALA A 78 -12.78 33.86 5.46
N SER A 79 -12.96 34.75 4.47
CA SER A 79 -14.20 35.52 4.29
C SER A 79 -15.30 34.78 3.52
N GLY A 80 -15.04 33.55 3.07
CA GLY A 80 -15.95 32.76 2.24
C GLY A 80 -15.95 33.13 0.76
N LYS A 81 -15.23 34.18 0.35
CA LYS A 81 -15.12 34.60 -1.06
C LYS A 81 -14.10 33.78 -1.84
N SER A 82 -14.31 33.65 -3.14
CA SER A 82 -13.39 33.03 -4.09
C SER A 82 -12.11 33.85 -4.26
N ILE A 83 -10.96 33.18 -4.17
CA ILE A 83 -9.64 33.69 -4.55
C ILE A 83 -9.08 32.80 -5.66
N GLU A 84 -8.51 33.42 -6.70
CA GLU A 84 -7.80 32.71 -7.76
C GLU A 84 -6.37 32.39 -7.33
N ILE A 85 -6.01 31.11 -7.43
CA ILE A 85 -4.70 30.58 -7.04
C ILE A 85 -4.07 29.90 -8.26
N THR A 86 -2.97 30.46 -8.74
CA THR A 86 -2.22 29.88 -9.87
C THR A 86 -1.39 28.67 -9.45
N GLY A 87 -0.87 27.92 -10.42
CA GLY A 87 0.03 26.79 -10.15
C GLY A 87 1.29 27.19 -9.38
N GLU A 88 1.87 28.36 -9.67
CA GLU A 88 3.07 28.87 -9.01
C GLU A 88 2.81 29.22 -7.54
N ILE A 89 1.68 29.88 -7.26
CA ILE A 89 1.28 30.21 -5.89
C ILE A 89 1.05 28.92 -5.10
N LEU A 90 0.31 27.96 -5.67
CA LEU A 90 0.03 26.69 -5.01
C LEU A 90 1.31 25.88 -4.76
N ALA A 91 2.26 25.86 -5.72
CA ALA A 91 3.57 25.27 -5.54
C ALA A 91 4.36 25.94 -4.39
N ALA A 92 4.35 27.28 -4.31
CA ALA A 92 4.97 28.00 -3.21
C ALA A 92 4.35 27.60 -1.85
N MET A 93 3.02 27.50 -1.77
CA MET A 93 2.29 27.07 -0.56
C MET A 93 2.59 25.63 -0.14
N LEU A 94 2.94 24.75 -1.09
CA LEU A 94 3.34 23.35 -0.87
C LEU A 94 4.83 23.20 -0.49
N THR A 95 5.62 24.27 -0.50
CA THR A 95 7.04 24.27 -0.16
C THR A 95 7.26 24.23 1.36
N VAL A 96 6.78 23.16 1.98
CA VAL A 96 6.93 22.85 3.41
C VAL A 96 8.04 21.83 3.64
N ARG A 97 8.47 21.67 4.90
CA ARG A 97 9.56 20.74 5.28
C ARG A 97 9.25 19.27 4.96
N VAL A 98 8.00 18.84 5.18
CA VAL A 98 7.50 17.51 4.83
C VAL A 98 6.45 17.69 3.76
N ARG A 99 6.83 17.47 2.50
CA ARG A 99 5.96 17.65 1.34
C ARG A 99 5.14 16.39 1.10
N PRO A 100 3.91 16.50 0.57
CA PRO A 100 3.18 15.34 0.10
C PRO A 100 3.96 14.67 -1.03
N LYS A 101 3.84 13.34 -1.11
CA LYS A 101 4.42 12.53 -2.19
C LYS A 101 3.63 12.70 -3.49
N LEU A 102 2.33 12.95 -3.37
CA LEU A 102 1.42 13.15 -4.49
C LEU A 102 0.44 14.28 -4.21
N VAL A 103 0.23 15.15 -5.20
CA VAL A 103 -0.89 16.09 -5.22
C VAL A 103 -1.84 15.74 -6.38
N TYR A 104 -3.08 15.40 -6.06
CA TYR A 104 -4.14 15.15 -7.04
C TYR A 104 -4.99 16.41 -7.16
N VAL A 105 -4.93 17.10 -8.30
CA VAL A 105 -5.74 18.28 -8.59
C VAL A 105 -6.97 17.87 -9.39
N ASN A 106 -8.11 17.77 -8.70
CA ASN A 106 -9.41 17.48 -9.29
C ASN A 106 -10.14 18.80 -9.62
N ALA A 107 -9.71 19.42 -10.72
CA ALA A 107 -10.30 20.64 -11.26
C ALA A 107 -10.20 20.63 -12.79
N CYS A 108 -11.07 21.35 -13.49
CA CYS A 108 -11.04 21.48 -14.94
C CYS A 108 -9.74 22.15 -15.42
N ASN A 109 -9.15 21.64 -16.51
CA ASN A 109 -7.94 22.20 -17.15
C ASN A 109 -6.75 22.39 -16.18
N SER A 110 -6.62 21.50 -15.19
CA SER A 110 -5.63 21.61 -14.12
C SER A 110 -4.24 21.03 -14.44
N ALA A 111 -4.01 20.53 -15.66
CA ALA A 111 -2.72 19.96 -16.06
C ALA A 111 -1.56 20.95 -15.94
N ALA A 112 -1.76 22.22 -16.32
CA ALA A 112 -0.74 23.26 -16.17
C ALA A 112 -0.40 23.52 -14.68
N ILE A 113 -1.43 23.59 -13.83
CA ILE A 113 -1.28 23.72 -12.37
C ILE A 113 -0.51 22.52 -11.79
N ALA A 114 -0.89 21.30 -12.16
CA ALA A 114 -0.22 20.08 -11.70
C ALA A 114 1.26 20.05 -12.12
N LYS A 115 1.57 20.50 -13.34
CA LYS A 115 2.95 20.61 -13.83
C LYS A 115 3.79 21.59 -13.00
N GLU A 116 3.23 22.72 -12.59
CA GLU A 116 3.90 23.67 -11.70
C GLU A 116 4.12 23.09 -10.29
N ILE A 117 3.11 22.41 -9.74
CA ILE A 117 3.20 21.72 -8.46
C ILE A 117 4.30 20.64 -8.46
N ALA A 118 4.41 19.87 -9.55
CA ALA A 118 5.42 18.82 -9.71
C ALA A 118 6.87 19.35 -9.72
N LYS A 119 7.10 20.67 -9.75
CA LYS A 119 8.44 21.26 -9.54
C LYS A 119 8.88 21.18 -8.08
N VAL A 120 7.94 21.06 -7.14
CA VAL A 120 8.21 21.09 -5.69
C VAL A 120 7.76 19.82 -4.96
N VAL A 121 6.79 19.08 -5.48
CA VAL A 121 6.36 17.79 -4.93
C VAL A 121 6.78 16.64 -5.86
N PRO A 122 6.98 15.41 -5.35
CA PRO A 122 7.47 14.30 -6.17
C PRO A 122 6.57 13.97 -7.37
N MET A 123 5.25 14.08 -7.22
CA MET A 123 4.29 13.78 -8.29
C MET A 123 3.04 14.65 -8.17
N ALA A 124 2.46 15.04 -9.30
CA ALA A 124 1.17 15.71 -9.35
C ALA A 124 0.30 15.19 -10.50
N ILE A 125 -1.02 15.13 -10.28
CA ILE A 125 -2.01 14.75 -11.29
C ILE A 125 -2.94 15.94 -11.54
N GLY A 126 -3.26 16.19 -12.80
CA GLY A 126 -4.26 17.19 -13.21
C GLY A 126 -5.00 16.75 -14.47
N SER A 127 -6.07 17.46 -14.82
CA SER A 127 -6.87 17.20 -16.03
C SER A 127 -6.48 18.13 -17.18
N THR A 128 -6.56 17.65 -18.42
CA THR A 128 -6.29 18.47 -19.62
C THR A 128 -7.55 19.12 -20.18
N ALA A 129 -8.72 18.80 -19.63
CA ALA A 129 -10.01 19.25 -20.13
C ALA A 129 -10.97 19.55 -18.97
N SER A 130 -12.14 20.09 -19.31
CA SER A 130 -13.25 20.14 -18.38
C SER A 130 -13.75 18.73 -18.10
N ILE A 131 -13.88 18.36 -16.83
CA ILE A 131 -14.39 17.04 -16.42
C ILE A 131 -15.76 17.22 -15.80
N GLU A 132 -16.76 16.48 -16.29
CA GLU A 132 -18.06 16.41 -15.64
C GLU A 132 -17.93 15.84 -14.22
N ASN A 133 -18.66 16.42 -13.25
CA ASN A 133 -18.60 16.01 -11.84
C ASN A 133 -18.80 14.49 -11.61
N GLY A 134 -19.54 13.80 -12.49
CA GLY A 134 -19.70 12.35 -12.42
C GLY A 134 -18.43 11.58 -12.78
N ALA A 135 -17.82 11.92 -13.91
CA ALA A 135 -16.60 11.27 -14.40
C ALA A 135 -15.39 11.57 -13.51
N ALA A 136 -15.27 12.80 -13.00
CA ALA A 136 -14.22 13.21 -12.06
C ALA A 136 -14.22 12.33 -10.80
N ARG A 137 -15.41 12.18 -10.20
CA ARG A 137 -15.60 11.35 -9.00
C ARG A 137 -15.27 9.88 -9.27
N ALA A 138 -15.80 9.31 -10.35
CA ALA A 138 -15.57 7.89 -10.67
C ALA A 138 -14.08 7.59 -10.92
N THR A 139 -13.39 8.52 -11.59
CA THR A 139 -11.95 8.45 -11.87
C THR A 139 -11.13 8.49 -10.58
N ALA A 140 -11.43 9.44 -9.67
CA ALA A 140 -10.76 9.53 -8.37
C ALA A 140 -10.96 8.27 -7.52
N ILE A 141 -12.16 7.67 -7.56
CA ILE A 141 -12.44 6.40 -6.85
C ILE A 141 -11.53 5.29 -7.37
N VAL A 142 -11.49 5.05 -8.68
CA VAL A 142 -10.63 4.00 -9.27
C VAL A 142 -9.15 4.24 -8.97
N PHE A 143 -8.71 5.51 -9.00
CA PHE A 143 -7.35 5.87 -8.63
C PHE A 143 -7.02 5.44 -7.19
N TYR A 144 -7.88 5.80 -6.22
CA TYR A 144 -7.64 5.47 -4.81
C TYR A 144 -7.82 3.97 -4.52
N GLU A 145 -8.75 3.27 -5.17
CA GLU A 145 -8.88 1.81 -5.07
C GLU A 145 -7.60 1.11 -5.55
N GLY A 146 -7.02 1.57 -6.67
CA GLY A 146 -5.73 1.05 -7.15
C GLY A 146 -4.60 1.30 -6.16
N LEU A 147 -4.49 2.50 -5.60
CA LEU A 147 -3.48 2.76 -4.56
C LEU A 147 -3.69 1.85 -3.34
N LEU A 148 -4.94 1.68 -2.89
CA LEU A 148 -5.28 0.86 -1.73
C LEU A 148 -4.99 -0.63 -1.91
N SER A 149 -5.11 -1.15 -3.14
CA SER A 149 -4.75 -2.53 -3.47
C SER A 149 -3.23 -2.74 -3.56
N GLY A 150 -2.44 -1.69 -3.34
CA GLY A 150 -0.98 -1.73 -3.34
C GLY A 150 -0.34 -1.48 -4.71
N SER A 151 -1.13 -1.07 -5.72
CA SER A 151 -0.59 -0.66 -7.01
C SER A 151 0.36 0.54 -6.88
N THR A 152 1.27 0.64 -7.84
CA THR A 152 2.10 1.82 -8.05
C THR A 152 1.23 3.02 -8.47
N VAL A 153 1.76 4.23 -8.33
CA VAL A 153 1.06 5.44 -8.79
C VAL A 153 0.77 5.38 -10.30
N THR A 154 1.70 4.86 -11.11
CA THR A 154 1.49 4.68 -12.56
C THR A 154 0.33 3.75 -12.87
N GLU A 155 0.28 2.56 -12.26
CA GLU A 155 -0.79 1.59 -12.49
C GLU A 155 -2.17 2.15 -12.12
N ALA A 156 -2.28 2.76 -10.93
CA ALA A 156 -3.49 3.40 -10.47
C ALA A 156 -3.92 4.56 -11.39
N PHE A 157 -2.96 5.39 -11.82
CA PHE A 157 -3.19 6.48 -12.76
C PHE A 157 -3.69 5.98 -14.11
N HIS A 158 -3.04 4.98 -14.71
CA HIS A 158 -3.46 4.42 -16.00
C HIS A 158 -4.88 3.85 -15.96
N ALA A 159 -5.21 3.07 -14.92
CA ALA A 159 -6.57 2.55 -14.74
C ALA A 159 -7.61 3.67 -14.64
N SER A 160 -7.33 4.70 -13.85
CA SER A 160 -8.22 5.86 -13.70
C SER A 160 -8.34 6.66 -15.01
N SER A 161 -7.24 6.90 -15.72
CA SER A 161 -7.22 7.67 -16.97
C SER A 161 -7.97 6.95 -18.09
N ALA A 162 -7.90 5.62 -18.13
CA ALA A 162 -8.69 4.82 -19.06
C ALA A 162 -10.19 4.98 -18.80
N LEU A 163 -10.62 4.94 -17.53
CA LEU A 163 -12.01 5.18 -17.15
C LEU A 163 -12.46 6.61 -17.51
N LEU A 164 -11.64 7.63 -17.24
CA LEU A 164 -11.96 9.01 -17.60
C LEU A 164 -12.17 9.15 -19.11
N SER A 165 -11.28 8.56 -19.92
CA SER A 165 -11.41 8.54 -21.38
C SER A 165 -12.71 7.85 -21.81
N ALA A 166 -13.06 6.72 -21.20
CA ALA A 166 -14.29 6.00 -21.53
C ALA A 166 -15.56 6.80 -21.20
N LEU A 167 -15.62 7.40 -20.01
CA LEU A 167 -16.77 8.18 -19.55
C LEU A 167 -16.93 9.53 -20.27
N SER A 168 -15.84 10.09 -20.80
CA SER A 168 -15.86 11.35 -21.54
C SER A 168 -15.95 11.18 -23.06
N GLY A 169 -16.09 9.94 -23.56
CA GLY A 169 -16.05 9.68 -25.00
C GLY A 169 -14.71 10.06 -25.66
N GLY A 170 -13.62 10.04 -24.90
CA GLY A 170 -12.27 10.41 -25.34
C GLY A 170 -11.95 11.91 -25.31
N THR A 171 -12.87 12.74 -24.82
CA THR A 171 -12.70 14.21 -24.83
C THR A 171 -11.93 14.76 -23.63
N ALA A 172 -11.90 14.02 -22.51
CA ALA A 172 -11.15 14.40 -21.32
C ALA A 172 -9.99 13.42 -21.07
N GLN A 173 -8.83 13.98 -20.74
CA GLN A 173 -7.66 13.22 -20.33
C GLN A 173 -7.13 13.76 -18.99
N SER A 174 -6.38 12.91 -18.30
CA SER A 174 -5.59 13.29 -17.14
C SER A 174 -4.11 13.18 -17.48
N ALA A 175 -3.29 13.97 -16.80
CA ALA A 175 -1.84 13.95 -16.93
C ALA A 175 -1.20 13.77 -15.55
N LEU A 176 -0.19 12.91 -15.50
CA LEU A 176 0.65 12.65 -14.34
C LEU A 176 2.04 13.27 -14.58
N PHE A 177 2.45 14.15 -13.69
CA PHE A 177 3.71 14.89 -13.76
C PHE A 177 4.64 14.45 -12.62
N PRO A 178 5.72 13.71 -12.90
CA PRO A 178 6.75 13.43 -11.91
C PRO A 178 7.76 14.59 -11.79
N SER A 179 8.31 14.78 -10.59
CA SER A 179 9.47 15.61 -10.34
C SER A 179 10.74 14.84 -10.72
N GLY A 180 11.50 15.36 -11.68
CA GLY A 180 12.77 14.77 -12.08
C GLY A 180 12.59 13.51 -12.93
N SER A 181 12.79 12.32 -12.33
CA SER A 181 12.78 11.05 -13.07
C SER A 181 11.36 10.65 -13.51
N THR A 182 11.22 10.32 -14.80
CA THR A 182 9.97 9.80 -15.38
C THR A 182 9.54 8.47 -14.80
N ASP A 183 10.47 7.69 -14.24
CA ASP A 183 10.21 6.35 -13.71
C ASP A 183 9.74 6.37 -12.25
N LEU A 184 9.81 7.52 -11.59
CA LEU A 184 9.43 7.68 -10.20
C LEU A 184 8.01 7.13 -9.91
N PRO A 185 6.95 7.48 -10.68
CA PRO A 185 5.61 7.01 -10.35
C PRO A 185 5.42 5.51 -10.55
N ALA A 186 6.24 4.88 -11.39
CA ALA A 186 6.20 3.43 -11.66
C ALA A 186 6.87 2.61 -10.55
N THR A 187 7.59 3.25 -9.64
CA THR A 187 8.32 2.59 -8.54
C THR A 187 7.75 2.93 -7.16
N VAL A 188 6.85 3.90 -7.07
CA VAL A 188 6.27 4.37 -5.81
C VAL A 188 4.91 3.71 -5.58
N SER A 189 4.82 2.90 -4.53
CA SER A 189 3.55 2.51 -3.89
C SER A 189 3.32 3.37 -2.65
N LEU A 190 2.14 3.98 -2.54
CA LEU A 190 1.80 4.85 -1.39
C LEU A 190 1.16 4.07 -0.23
N VAL A 191 0.68 2.86 -0.52
CA VAL A 191 0.13 1.91 0.44
C VAL A 191 0.96 0.63 0.34
N HIS A 192 1.52 0.22 1.46
CA HIS A 192 2.16 -1.10 1.58
C HIS A 192 1.20 -1.98 2.36
N LEU A 193 0.70 -3.02 1.70
CA LEU A 193 -0.10 -4.04 2.34
C LEU A 193 0.84 -5.05 3.02
N PRO A 194 0.53 -5.49 4.25
CA PRO A 194 1.22 -6.61 4.85
C PRO A 194 1.16 -7.83 3.93
N LYS A 195 2.32 -8.42 3.63
CA LYS A 195 2.46 -9.62 2.82
C LYS A 195 3.36 -10.60 3.54
N ILE A 196 2.91 -11.85 3.65
CA ILE A 196 3.75 -12.92 4.17
C ILE A 196 4.86 -13.17 3.15
N VAL A 197 6.08 -13.23 3.65
CA VAL A 197 7.28 -13.56 2.89
C VAL A 197 7.96 -14.71 3.60
N ALA A 198 8.60 -15.60 2.85
CA ALA A 198 9.38 -16.69 3.40
C ALA A 198 10.75 -16.75 2.75
N LYS A 199 11.70 -17.35 3.45
CA LYS A 199 13.02 -17.67 2.91
C LYS A 199 13.53 -18.98 3.48
N PHE A 200 14.40 -19.63 2.73
CA PHE A 200 15.22 -20.71 3.26
C PHE A 200 16.27 -20.13 4.23
N PRO A 201 16.54 -20.79 5.37
CA PRO A 201 17.46 -20.29 6.39
C PRO A 201 18.90 -20.29 5.88
N GLU A 202 19.77 -19.53 6.55
CA GLU A 202 21.20 -19.49 6.26
C GLU A 202 21.97 -20.42 7.19
N LYS A 203 22.85 -21.25 6.64
CA LYS A 203 23.82 -22.06 7.38
C LYS A 203 24.85 -21.17 8.03
N THR A 204 25.55 -21.71 9.03
CA THR A 204 26.64 -21.02 9.74
C THR A 204 27.78 -20.53 8.84
N ASN A 205 27.96 -21.13 7.66
CA ASN A 205 28.94 -20.71 6.65
C ASN A 205 28.39 -19.68 5.65
N GLY A 206 27.16 -19.18 5.84
CA GLY A 206 26.48 -18.22 4.97
C GLY A 206 25.85 -18.82 3.71
N ALA A 207 25.86 -20.15 3.54
CA ALA A 207 25.15 -20.81 2.45
C ALA A 207 23.65 -20.93 2.77
N ILE A 208 22.78 -20.78 1.78
CA ILE A 208 21.33 -20.97 1.96
C ILE A 208 21.04 -22.47 2.07
N ASP A 209 20.20 -22.85 3.03
CA ASP A 209 19.74 -24.23 3.20
C ASP A 209 18.40 -24.48 2.54
N TYR A 210 18.44 -24.92 1.28
CA TYR A 210 17.26 -25.39 0.55
C TYR A 210 17.25 -26.92 0.45
N SER A 211 17.98 -27.63 1.32
CA SER A 211 17.97 -29.09 1.33
C SER A 211 16.81 -29.63 2.16
N ALA A 212 16.14 -30.65 1.62
CA ALA A 212 15.15 -31.40 2.37
C ALA A 212 15.85 -32.29 3.39
N ASP A 213 15.24 -32.45 4.55
CA ASP A 213 15.69 -33.36 5.59
C ASP A 213 15.42 -34.84 5.21
N LYS A 214 15.62 -35.78 6.15
CA LYS A 214 15.42 -37.21 5.90
C LYS A 214 13.95 -37.60 5.68
N PHE A 215 13.02 -36.80 6.17
CA PHE A 215 11.58 -36.98 5.99
C PHE A 215 11.06 -36.24 4.74
N GLY A 216 11.92 -35.45 4.10
CA GLY A 216 11.59 -34.72 2.88
C GLY A 216 11.13 -33.30 3.14
N GLU A 217 11.26 -32.81 4.36
CA GLU A 217 10.79 -31.51 4.84
C GLU A 217 11.84 -30.42 4.69
N PHE A 218 11.38 -29.18 4.59
CA PHE A 218 12.23 -28.02 4.43
C PHE A 218 12.05 -27.05 5.60
N ASP A 219 13.17 -26.54 6.10
CA ASP A 219 13.18 -25.44 7.07
C ASP A 219 12.99 -24.09 6.37
N LEU A 220 12.18 -23.23 6.98
CA LEU A 220 11.74 -21.96 6.43
C LEU A 220 11.70 -20.88 7.52
N ASP A 221 12.30 -19.72 7.21
CA ASP A 221 12.06 -18.49 7.97
C ASP A 221 10.84 -17.78 7.39
N ILE A 222 9.81 -17.59 8.22
CA ILE A 222 8.61 -16.83 7.84
C ILE A 222 8.71 -15.41 8.36
N GLY A 223 8.27 -14.46 7.55
CA GLY A 223 8.20 -13.06 7.93
C GLY A 223 7.01 -12.35 7.30
N LEU A 224 6.87 -11.09 7.68
CA LEU A 224 5.85 -10.19 7.16
C LEU A 224 6.53 -8.92 6.66
N ALA A 225 6.35 -8.63 5.37
CA ALA A 225 6.83 -7.41 4.72
C ALA A 225 5.67 -6.41 4.56
N GLY A 226 5.99 -5.11 4.51
CA GLY A 226 4.98 -4.06 4.35
C GLY A 226 4.19 -3.79 5.63
N CYS A 227 4.71 -4.17 6.79
CA CYS A 227 4.08 -3.91 8.08
C CYS A 227 3.99 -2.40 8.36
N PRO A 228 2.90 -1.91 8.99
CA PRO A 228 2.87 -0.58 9.58
C PRO A 228 4.09 -0.32 10.48
N ALA A 229 4.69 0.87 10.41
CA ALA A 229 5.91 1.17 11.17
C ALA A 229 5.72 1.14 12.70
N ASP A 230 4.48 1.31 13.18
CA ASP A 230 4.10 1.23 14.58
C ASP A 230 3.55 -0.15 14.99
N THR A 231 3.77 -1.20 14.19
CA THR A 231 3.48 -2.59 14.58
C THR A 231 4.25 -2.95 15.85
N VAL A 232 3.56 -3.59 16.80
CA VAL A 232 4.11 -4.02 18.10
C VAL A 232 4.12 -5.53 18.29
N GLN A 233 3.18 -6.23 17.65
CA GLN A 233 3.06 -7.68 17.77
C GLN A 233 2.45 -8.27 16.50
N ILE A 234 2.92 -9.44 16.09
CA ILE A 234 2.35 -10.29 15.05
C ILE A 234 2.17 -11.70 15.61
N VAL A 235 1.09 -12.36 15.24
CA VAL A 235 0.89 -13.80 15.42
C VAL A 235 0.86 -14.44 14.04
N PHE A 236 1.83 -15.29 13.75
CA PHE A 236 1.81 -16.18 12.59
C PHE A 236 1.13 -17.48 12.99
N PHE A 237 0.28 -18.04 12.14
CA PHE A 237 -0.39 -19.30 12.43
C PHE A 237 -0.78 -20.03 11.14
N THR A 238 -1.08 -21.32 11.26
CA THR A 238 -1.52 -22.19 10.14
C THR A 238 -2.79 -22.95 10.54
N ASP A 239 -3.61 -23.31 9.55
CA ASP A 239 -4.72 -24.25 9.69
C ASP A 239 -4.32 -25.69 9.28
N ASP A 240 -3.07 -25.90 8.92
CA ASP A 240 -2.53 -27.20 8.55
C ASP A 240 -2.21 -28.05 9.79
N GLU A 241 -3.03 -29.07 10.02
CA GLU A 241 -2.92 -29.99 11.16
C GLU A 241 -1.72 -30.97 11.03
N THR A 242 -1.13 -31.11 9.83
CA THR A 242 0.07 -31.95 9.61
C THR A 242 1.33 -31.33 10.19
N MET A 243 1.26 -30.06 10.64
CA MET A 243 2.31 -29.37 11.40
C MET A 243 2.36 -29.78 12.88
N SER A 244 1.45 -30.63 13.35
CA SER A 244 1.69 -31.35 14.61
C SER A 244 2.57 -32.57 14.35
N ASP A 245 3.47 -32.86 15.28
CA ASP A 245 4.31 -34.07 15.32
C ASP A 245 3.47 -35.35 15.55
N GLU A 246 2.28 -35.45 14.96
CA GLU A 246 1.49 -36.68 14.86
C GLU A 246 2.00 -37.54 13.70
N ASP A 247 3.28 -37.92 13.75
CA ASP A 247 3.74 -39.04 12.95
C ASP A 247 3.07 -40.31 13.51
N GLU A 248 2.01 -40.75 12.84
CA GLU A 248 1.32 -42.02 13.09
C GLU A 248 2.31 -43.18 12.97
N GLY A 249 2.89 -43.56 14.11
CA GLY A 249 3.61 -44.82 14.26
C GLY A 249 5.01 -44.65 14.82
N TRP A 250 5.09 -44.81 16.13
CA TRP A 250 6.22 -45.38 16.92
C TRP A 250 6.61 -44.60 18.18
N LEU A 251 5.86 -43.60 18.62
CA LEU A 251 6.07 -43.04 19.97
C LEU A 251 4.77 -42.65 20.67
N ASP A 252 4.03 -43.66 21.13
CA ASP A 252 2.86 -43.56 22.00
C ASP A 252 3.21 -43.11 23.44
N ASN A 253 4.18 -42.18 23.63
CA ASN A 253 4.70 -41.81 24.96
C ASN A 253 5.27 -40.40 25.14
N TYR A 254 5.14 -39.48 24.19
CA TYR A 254 5.24 -38.06 24.50
C TYR A 254 3.89 -37.43 24.18
N LEU A 255 3.02 -37.38 25.21
CA LEU A 255 1.89 -36.46 25.20
C LEU A 255 2.51 -35.06 25.14
N GLU A 256 2.70 -34.51 23.95
CA GLU A 256 2.82 -33.07 23.83
C GLU A 256 1.62 -32.49 24.55
N SER A 257 1.89 -31.62 25.53
CA SER A 257 0.80 -30.91 26.19
C SER A 257 0.02 -30.12 25.13
N ASP A 258 -1.28 -29.88 25.34
CA ASP A 258 -2.07 -29.03 24.43
C ASP A 258 -1.39 -27.66 24.19
N GLU A 259 -0.54 -27.20 25.11
CA GLU A 259 0.31 -26.01 24.99
C GLU A 259 1.46 -26.15 23.99
N GLU A 260 2.13 -27.31 23.92
CA GLU A 260 3.19 -27.60 22.94
C GLU A 260 2.63 -27.73 21.53
N ARG A 261 1.47 -28.40 21.39
CA ARG A 261 0.72 -28.46 20.13
C ARG A 261 0.27 -27.07 19.67
N ALA A 262 -0.32 -26.27 20.56
CA ALA A 262 -0.71 -24.90 20.21
C ALA A 262 0.49 -24.03 19.79
N ALA A 263 1.68 -24.29 20.34
CA ALA A 263 2.90 -23.60 19.97
C ALA A 263 3.47 -24.05 18.61
N SER A 264 3.14 -25.24 18.08
CA SER A 264 3.53 -25.64 16.72
C SER A 264 2.71 -24.88 15.66
N TYR A 265 1.41 -24.70 15.91
CA TYR A 265 0.48 -24.04 14.97
C TYR A 265 0.55 -22.51 14.97
N ALA A 266 1.06 -21.89 16.03
CA ALA A 266 1.10 -20.44 16.15
C ALA A 266 2.39 -19.92 16.79
N LYS A 267 2.99 -18.88 16.18
CA LYS A 267 4.18 -18.20 16.68
C LYS A 267 3.87 -16.71 16.91
N ILE A 268 4.14 -16.24 18.13
CA ILE A 268 3.98 -14.83 18.51
C ILE A 268 5.32 -14.12 18.38
N VAL A 269 5.36 -13.05 17.58
CA VAL A 269 6.52 -12.18 17.43
C VAL A 269 6.20 -10.82 18.04
N ARG A 270 7.01 -10.41 19.02
CA ARG A 270 6.93 -9.08 19.65
C ARG A 270 8.12 -8.25 19.21
N GLY A 271 7.87 -7.12 18.56
CA GLY A 271 8.94 -6.29 18.04
C GLY A 271 8.43 -5.27 17.02
N TYR A 272 9.36 -4.46 16.53
CA TYR A 272 9.09 -3.41 15.56
C TYR A 272 9.64 -3.78 14.18
N PRO A 273 9.02 -3.34 13.08
CA PRO A 273 9.53 -3.64 11.75
C PRO A 273 10.89 -3.00 11.50
N VAL A 274 11.85 -3.79 11.04
CA VAL A 274 13.15 -3.33 10.56
C VAL A 274 13.06 -3.22 9.04
N ARG A 275 13.22 -2.01 8.49
CA ARG A 275 13.06 -1.74 7.05
C ARG A 275 11.72 -2.25 6.49
N GLY A 276 10.65 -2.14 7.30
CA GLY A 276 9.30 -2.55 6.92
C GLY A 276 9.06 -4.07 6.95
N ARG A 277 9.96 -4.85 7.58
CA ARG A 277 9.82 -6.30 7.75
C ARG A 277 9.91 -6.71 9.22
N ILE A 278 9.17 -7.75 9.58
CA ILE A 278 9.33 -8.51 10.82
C ILE A 278 9.50 -9.97 10.44
N TRP A 279 10.54 -10.62 10.96
CA TRP A 279 10.76 -12.05 10.79
C TRP A 279 10.37 -12.78 12.08
N CYS A 280 9.81 -13.97 11.93
CA CYS A 280 9.66 -14.93 13.02
C CYS A 280 11.05 -15.43 13.42
N GLU A 281 11.33 -15.46 14.73
CA GLU A 281 12.60 -15.98 15.26
C GLU A 281 12.64 -17.52 15.27
N SER A 282 11.48 -18.15 15.14
CA SER A 282 11.36 -19.61 15.03
C SER A 282 11.33 -20.04 13.57
N VAL A 283 12.07 -21.11 13.28
CA VAL A 283 12.02 -21.84 12.02
C VAL A 283 10.69 -22.60 11.94
N TRP A 284 10.13 -22.63 10.73
CA TRP A 284 8.97 -23.44 10.37
C TRP A 284 9.43 -24.55 9.45
N THR A 285 8.88 -25.74 9.62
CA THR A 285 9.20 -26.90 8.79
C THR A 285 8.05 -27.14 7.81
N ALA A 286 8.32 -27.69 6.63
CA ALA A 286 7.31 -27.87 5.59
C ALA A 286 7.60 -29.10 4.73
N ALA A 287 6.70 -30.08 4.72
CA ALA A 287 6.72 -31.21 3.80
C ALA A 287 6.04 -30.91 2.44
N GLY A 288 5.14 -29.91 2.43
CA GLY A 288 4.30 -29.54 1.29
C GLY A 288 3.86 -28.08 1.34
N ASP A 289 3.04 -27.67 0.36
CA ASP A 289 2.52 -26.30 0.29
C ASP A 289 1.31 -26.14 1.22
N PHE A 290 1.48 -25.33 2.26
CA PHE A 290 0.44 -25.08 3.27
C PHE A 290 0.14 -23.59 3.40
N ARG A 291 -1.00 -23.29 4.04
CA ARG A 291 -1.45 -21.91 4.23
C ARG A 291 -0.91 -21.33 5.53
N ILE A 292 -0.30 -20.15 5.42
CA ILE A 292 0.13 -19.37 6.57
C ILE A 292 -0.75 -18.13 6.66
N PHE A 293 -1.11 -17.78 7.88
CA PHE A 293 -1.77 -16.55 8.26
C PHE A 293 -0.87 -15.70 9.15
N ALA A 294 -1.06 -14.39 9.10
CA ALA A 294 -0.44 -13.45 10.01
C ALA A 294 -1.48 -12.42 10.45
N THR A 295 -1.64 -12.23 11.75
CA THR A 295 -2.43 -11.13 12.32
C THR A 295 -1.55 -10.23 13.17
N GLY A 296 -1.62 -8.92 12.97
CA GLY A 296 -0.77 -7.97 13.65
C GLY A 296 -1.54 -6.86 14.32
N SER A 297 -0.94 -6.30 15.38
CA SER A 297 -1.45 -5.16 16.13
C SER A 297 -0.43 -4.01 16.14
N THR A 298 -0.92 -2.78 16.08
CA THR A 298 -0.10 -1.57 16.17
C THR A 298 -0.18 -0.93 17.56
N GLY A 299 0.80 -0.08 17.89
CA GLY A 299 0.80 0.70 19.14
C GLY A 299 -0.37 1.68 19.28
N THR A 300 -1.10 1.93 18.19
CA THR A 300 -2.31 2.74 18.14
C THR A 300 -3.61 1.93 18.26
N GLY A 301 -3.51 0.61 18.48
CA GLY A 301 -4.66 -0.28 18.65
C GLY A 301 -5.32 -0.74 17.34
N ARG A 302 -4.68 -0.50 16.20
CA ARG A 302 -5.17 -0.99 14.90
C ARG A 302 -4.70 -2.43 14.67
N THR A 303 -5.50 -3.19 13.94
CA THR A 303 -5.17 -4.57 13.54
C THR A 303 -5.13 -4.72 12.04
N PHE A 304 -4.39 -5.72 11.56
CA PHE A 304 -4.34 -6.12 10.16
C PHE A 304 -4.10 -7.63 10.06
N SER A 305 -4.49 -8.21 8.93
CA SER A 305 -4.24 -9.62 8.64
C SER A 305 -3.69 -9.80 7.23
N ALA A 306 -2.91 -10.87 7.04
CA ALA A 306 -2.45 -11.36 5.75
C ALA A 306 -2.50 -12.89 5.75
N TYR A 307 -2.55 -13.48 4.56
CA TYR A 307 -2.36 -14.90 4.36
C TYR A 307 -1.58 -15.15 3.07
N ALA A 308 -0.96 -16.32 2.95
CA ALA A 308 -0.32 -16.80 1.74
C ALA A 308 -0.19 -18.33 1.80
N MET A 309 -0.07 -18.98 0.64
CA MET A 309 0.56 -20.30 0.58
C MET A 309 2.07 -20.13 0.81
N VAL A 310 2.74 -21.12 1.40
CA VAL A 310 4.17 -21.01 1.72
C VAL A 310 5.03 -20.86 0.47
N CYS A 311 4.65 -21.51 -0.64
CA CYS A 311 5.33 -21.34 -1.92
C CYS A 311 5.17 -19.91 -2.47
N ASP A 312 3.98 -19.32 -2.35
CA ASP A 312 3.75 -17.92 -2.73
C ASP A 312 4.57 -16.95 -1.85
N ALA A 313 4.69 -17.25 -0.56
CA ALA A 313 5.51 -16.47 0.36
C ALA A 313 7.01 -16.57 0.01
N LEU A 314 7.50 -17.75 -0.38
CA LEU A 314 8.87 -17.96 -0.86
C LEU A 314 9.14 -17.17 -2.14
N GLU A 315 8.24 -17.24 -3.12
CA GLU A 315 8.32 -16.43 -4.33
C GLU A 315 8.29 -14.93 -4.05
N ALA A 316 7.47 -14.48 -3.09
CA ALA A 316 7.44 -13.09 -2.66
C ALA A 316 8.77 -12.65 -2.02
N GLY A 317 9.41 -13.53 -1.24
CA GLY A 317 10.76 -13.32 -0.68
C GLY A 317 11.84 -13.22 -1.77
N LEU A 318 11.76 -14.07 -2.79
CA LEU A 318 12.69 -14.12 -3.93
C LEU A 318 12.70 -12.85 -4.78
N ARG A 319 11.59 -12.09 -4.82
CA ARG A 319 11.49 -10.83 -5.59
C ARG A 319 12.28 -9.67 -4.99
N THR A 320 13.02 -9.89 -3.91
CA THR A 320 13.77 -8.83 -3.22
C THR A 320 15.18 -8.67 -3.80
N SER A 321 15.75 -7.47 -3.66
CA SER A 321 17.06 -7.14 -4.24
C SER A 321 18.23 -7.97 -3.69
N GLU A 322 18.05 -8.63 -2.54
CA GLU A 322 19.04 -9.53 -1.94
C GLU A 322 19.11 -10.85 -2.71
N TYR A 323 17.95 -11.42 -3.05
CA TYR A 323 17.85 -12.66 -3.82
C TYR A 323 18.35 -12.54 -5.26
N GLN A 324 18.16 -11.39 -5.90
CA GLN A 324 18.67 -11.16 -7.26
C GLN A 324 20.20 -11.20 -7.36
N LYS A 325 20.90 -11.08 -6.23
CA LYS A 325 22.37 -11.14 -6.14
C LYS A 325 22.91 -12.55 -5.91
N LEU A 326 22.04 -13.54 -5.71
CA LEU A 326 22.44 -14.93 -5.51
C LEU A 326 23.04 -15.55 -6.77
N ARG A 327 23.88 -16.57 -6.58
CA ARG A 327 24.45 -17.34 -7.69
C ARG A 327 23.34 -18.07 -8.44
N SER A 328 23.52 -18.32 -9.74
CA SER A 328 22.53 -19.05 -10.53
C SER A 328 22.20 -20.42 -9.97
N ALA A 329 23.20 -21.16 -9.47
CA ALA A 329 22.99 -22.47 -8.84
C ALA A 329 22.09 -22.41 -7.59
N ASP A 330 22.22 -21.37 -6.76
CA ASP A 330 21.38 -21.22 -5.56
C ASP A 330 19.93 -20.91 -5.97
N ARG A 331 19.73 -20.09 -7.02
CA ARG A 331 18.40 -19.79 -7.55
C ARG A 331 17.72 -21.03 -8.15
N GLU A 332 18.46 -21.87 -8.86
CA GLU A 332 17.96 -23.14 -9.40
C GLU A 332 17.62 -24.13 -8.28
N GLY A 333 18.46 -24.24 -7.25
CA GLY A 333 18.21 -25.10 -6.09
C GLY A 333 16.95 -24.70 -5.31
N ILE A 334 16.79 -23.39 -5.07
CA ILE A 334 15.59 -22.84 -4.44
C ILE A 334 14.33 -23.11 -5.28
N ALA A 335 14.41 -22.92 -6.60
CA ALA A 335 13.28 -23.18 -7.49
C ALA A 335 12.87 -24.66 -7.48
N ALA A 336 13.84 -25.59 -7.43
CA ALA A 336 13.57 -27.01 -7.31
C ALA A 336 12.93 -27.38 -5.97
N ALA A 337 13.38 -26.78 -4.86
CA ALA A 337 12.76 -26.96 -3.55
C ALA A 337 11.31 -26.49 -3.51
N ILE A 338 11.01 -25.31 -4.08
CA ILE A 338 9.64 -24.79 -4.21
C ILE A 338 8.77 -25.73 -5.06
N SER A 339 9.31 -26.27 -6.17
CA SER A 339 8.57 -27.25 -6.99
C SER A 339 8.19 -28.49 -6.18
N LYS A 340 9.11 -29.02 -5.37
CA LYS A 340 8.86 -30.19 -4.53
C LYS A 340 7.81 -29.91 -3.45
N LEU A 341 7.83 -28.74 -2.82
CA LEU A 341 6.79 -28.33 -1.87
C LEU A 341 5.41 -28.29 -2.54
N ARG A 342 5.31 -27.74 -3.76
CA ARG A 342 4.05 -27.71 -4.52
C ARG A 342 3.54 -29.09 -4.95
N GLU A 343 4.43 -30.02 -5.26
CA GLU A 343 4.05 -31.39 -5.61
C GLU A 343 3.39 -32.15 -4.45
N ASN A 344 3.63 -31.70 -3.22
CA ASN A 344 3.08 -32.26 -1.99
C ASN A 344 1.95 -31.37 -1.41
N ASP A 345 1.20 -30.64 -2.24
CA ASP A 345 -0.04 -30.05 -1.76
C ASP A 345 -1.00 -31.18 -1.33
N GLY A 346 -1.49 -31.14 -0.10
CA GLY A 346 -2.35 -32.19 0.46
C GLY A 346 -3.77 -32.17 -0.11
N SER A 347 -3.92 -32.07 -1.44
CA SER A 347 -5.21 -32.08 -2.14
C SER A 347 -5.79 -33.48 -2.37
#